data_AF-A0A7S2V5S1-F1
#
_entry.id   AF-A0A7S2V5S1-F1
#
_cell.length_a   1.000
_cell.length_b   1.000
_cell.length_c   1.000
_cell.angle_alpha   90.00
_cell.angle_beta   90.00
_cell.angle_gamma   90.00
#
_symmetry.space_group_name_H-M   'P 1'
#
loop_
_entity.id
_entity.type
_entity.pdbx_description
1 polymer ?
#
loop_
_entity_poly.entity_id
_entity_poly.type
_entity_poly.pdbx_seq_one_letter_code
_entity_poly.pdbx_strand_id
1 'polypeptide(L)'
;ELVRVFPLLQMVFINGLCKPKDRTPRDYNSGAFSGNSVLRYGWIYPTHLFALVICLVYAQIMPIIMPVGVLYFATALLVYKYQVVYTYMPQFECGGSFWPLLSHQTVVALTTAQITLAGCIFFKSVPQDLTLAEVITVEGFRKYRDTAVMIVPMILLPVITKVYGSRLTREWGEASACLSLQKARAMDSERTAQNMQSATSRF
;
A
#
# COMPACT_ATOMS: atom_id res chain seq x y z
N GLU A 1 -13.33 3.67 -11.12
CA GLU A 1 -12.66 5.00 -11.13
C GLU A 1 -12.29 5.55 -12.51
N LEU A 2 -12.10 4.72 -13.55
CA LEU A 2 -11.63 5.16 -14.88
C LEU A 2 -12.44 6.33 -15.49
N VAL A 3 -13.77 6.22 -15.52
CA VAL A 3 -14.64 7.22 -16.15
C VAL A 3 -14.81 8.47 -15.29
N ARG A 4 -14.39 8.44 -14.00
CA ARG A 4 -14.62 9.55 -13.05
C ARG A 4 -16.05 10.10 -13.15
N VAL A 5 -17.02 9.20 -12.96
CA VAL A 5 -18.46 9.48 -13.12
C VAL A 5 -18.90 10.68 -12.29
N PHE A 6 -18.39 10.82 -11.05
CA PHE A 6 -18.79 11.89 -10.15
C PHE A 6 -18.44 13.30 -10.64
N PRO A 7 -17.18 13.65 -10.98
CA PRO A 7 -16.87 14.97 -11.53
C PRO A 7 -17.48 15.20 -12.93
N LEU A 8 -17.65 14.17 -13.75
CA LEU A 8 -18.38 14.31 -15.01
C LEU A 8 -19.84 14.68 -14.78
N LEU A 9 -20.51 14.01 -13.84
CA LEU A 9 -21.89 14.30 -13.47
C LEU A 9 -22.02 15.72 -12.92
N GLN A 10 -21.07 16.16 -12.08
CA GLN A 10 -21.02 17.53 -11.57
C GLN A 10 -20.82 18.54 -12.71
N MET A 11 -19.94 18.27 -13.68
CA MET A 11 -19.76 19.14 -14.84
C MET A 11 -21.03 19.24 -15.70
N VAL A 12 -21.69 18.10 -15.98
CA VAL A 12 -22.95 18.08 -16.74
C VAL A 12 -24.04 18.83 -15.99
N PHE A 13 -24.13 18.64 -14.67
CA PHE A 13 -25.11 19.32 -13.82
C PHE A 13 -24.89 20.84 -13.78
N ILE A 14 -23.65 21.31 -13.62
CA ILE A 14 -23.34 22.75 -13.63
C ILE A 14 -23.52 23.33 -15.04
N ASN A 15 -23.19 22.59 -16.10
CA ASN A 15 -23.50 23.00 -17.47
C ASN A 15 -25.01 23.12 -17.72
N GLY A 16 -25.84 22.34 -17.02
CA GLY A 16 -27.29 22.45 -17.06
C GLY A 16 -27.85 23.65 -16.30
N LEU A 17 -27.20 24.07 -15.21
CA LEU A 17 -27.67 25.18 -14.36
C LEU A 17 -27.06 26.55 -14.68
N CYS A 18 -25.82 26.61 -15.20
CA CYS A 18 -25.08 27.84 -15.43
C CYS A 18 -24.78 28.06 -16.92
N LYS A 19 -25.14 29.23 -17.45
CA LYS A 19 -24.92 29.59 -18.87
C LYS A 19 -23.42 29.69 -19.21
N PRO A 20 -22.98 29.31 -20.42
CA PRO A 20 -21.56 29.32 -20.80
C PRO A 20 -20.91 30.72 -20.83
N LYS A 21 -21.73 31.78 -20.96
CA LYS A 21 -21.29 33.15 -21.25
C LYS A 21 -20.70 33.89 -20.04
N ASP A 22 -21.00 33.44 -18.82
CA ASP A 22 -20.58 34.10 -17.58
C ASP A 22 -19.26 33.54 -17.01
N ARG A 23 -18.55 32.69 -17.75
CA ARG A 23 -17.36 31.98 -17.25
C ARG A 23 -16.10 32.80 -17.46
N THR A 24 -15.37 33.02 -16.36
CA THR A 24 -14.05 33.64 -16.41
C THR A 24 -12.96 32.58 -16.65
N PRO A 25 -11.80 32.92 -17.25
CA PRO A 25 -10.66 32.01 -17.37
C PRO A 25 -10.21 31.41 -16.02
N ARG A 26 -10.47 32.13 -14.91
CA ARG A 26 -10.20 31.68 -13.55
C ARG A 26 -11.12 30.51 -13.14
N ASP A 27 -12.37 30.48 -13.58
CA ASP A 27 -13.33 29.43 -13.20
C ASP A 27 -12.94 28.05 -13.77
N TYR A 28 -12.24 28.02 -14.90
CA TYR A 28 -11.66 26.80 -15.47
C TYR A 28 -10.46 26.28 -14.67
N ASN A 29 -9.76 27.16 -13.95
CA ASN A 29 -8.54 26.83 -13.23
C ASN A 29 -8.75 26.58 -11.72
N SER A 30 -9.87 27.04 -11.16
CA SER A 30 -10.11 27.04 -9.71
C SER A 30 -11.50 26.53 -9.29
N GLY A 31 -12.31 26.04 -10.23
CA GLY A 31 -13.69 25.60 -9.99
C GLY A 31 -13.96 24.14 -10.33
N ALA A 32 -15.25 23.76 -10.33
CA ALA A 32 -15.72 22.41 -10.68
C ALA A 32 -15.37 21.96 -12.11
N PHE A 33 -14.86 22.87 -12.93
CA PHE A 33 -14.37 22.63 -14.29
C PHE A 33 -12.87 22.37 -14.37
N SER A 34 -12.14 22.52 -13.26
CA SER A 34 -10.73 22.21 -13.22
C SER A 34 -10.56 20.70 -13.39
N GLY A 35 -10.00 20.28 -14.53
CA GLY A 35 -9.81 18.86 -14.86
C GLY A 35 -8.84 18.16 -13.90
N ASN A 36 -8.10 18.92 -13.10
CA ASN A 36 -7.16 18.48 -12.09
C ASN A 36 -7.87 18.24 -10.74
N SER A 37 -8.03 16.96 -10.39
CA SER A 37 -8.49 16.57 -9.05
C SER A 37 -7.30 16.40 -8.10
N VAL A 38 -7.50 16.65 -6.81
CA VAL A 38 -6.53 16.24 -5.78
C VAL A 38 -6.63 14.74 -5.51
N LEU A 39 -5.49 14.07 -5.35
CA LEU A 39 -5.46 12.66 -4.97
C LEU A 39 -5.82 12.54 -3.48
N ARG A 40 -6.94 11.87 -3.17
CA ARG A 40 -7.38 11.62 -1.78
C ARG A 40 -6.63 10.43 -1.19
N TYR A 41 -5.39 10.66 -0.75
CA TYR A 41 -4.53 9.64 -0.13
C TYR A 41 -5.23 8.89 1.02
N GLY A 42 -5.94 9.61 1.88
CA GLY A 42 -6.60 9.03 3.06
C GLY A 42 -7.74 8.05 2.75
N TRP A 43 -8.25 7.99 1.53
CA TRP A 43 -9.24 7.00 1.12
C TRP A 43 -8.61 5.90 0.28
N ILE A 44 -7.89 6.29 -0.77
CA ILE A 44 -7.34 5.36 -1.77
C ILE A 44 -6.30 4.44 -1.13
N TYR A 45 -5.40 5.00 -0.33
CA TYR A 45 -4.31 4.24 0.28
C TYR A 45 -4.77 3.12 1.23
N PRO A 46 -5.61 3.39 2.25
CA PRO A 46 -6.07 2.33 3.16
C PRO A 46 -6.95 1.29 2.45
N THR A 47 -7.72 1.66 1.41
CA THR A 47 -8.50 0.66 0.65
C THR A 47 -7.60 -0.39 0.00
N HIS A 48 -6.50 0.01 -0.62
CA HIS A 48 -5.55 -0.93 -1.24
C HIS A 48 -4.76 -1.72 -0.20
N LEU A 49 -4.37 -1.09 0.91
CA LEU A 49 -3.74 -1.80 2.03
C LEU A 49 -4.66 -2.87 2.60
N PHE A 50 -5.94 -2.56 2.78
CA PHE A 50 -6.92 -3.50 3.30
C PHE A 50 -7.12 -4.69 2.35
N ALA A 51 -7.23 -4.43 1.04
CA ALA A 51 -7.27 -5.49 0.03
C ALA A 51 -6.03 -6.39 0.09
N LEU A 52 -4.83 -5.83 0.32
CA LEU A 52 -3.57 -6.57 0.45
C LEU A 52 -3.60 -7.50 1.67
N VAL A 53 -4.05 -6.99 2.82
CA VAL A 53 -4.19 -7.78 4.05
C VAL A 53 -5.13 -8.96 3.84
N ILE A 54 -6.30 -8.72 3.24
CA ILE A 54 -7.27 -9.78 2.93
C ILE A 54 -6.64 -10.83 2.01
N CYS A 55 -6.01 -10.41 0.91
CA CYS A 55 -5.39 -11.36 -0.03
C CYS A 55 -4.35 -12.25 0.67
N LEU A 56 -3.52 -11.67 1.54
CA LEU A 56 -2.48 -12.42 2.26
C LEU A 56 -3.02 -13.35 3.35
N VAL A 57 -4.08 -12.96 4.07
CA VAL A 57 -4.66 -13.75 5.18
C VAL A 57 -5.56 -14.88 4.68
N TYR A 58 -6.24 -14.69 3.56
CA TYR A 58 -7.16 -15.70 3.00
C TYR A 58 -6.49 -16.63 1.99
N ALA A 59 -5.29 -16.31 1.49
CA ALA A 59 -4.56 -17.16 0.54
C ALA A 59 -4.32 -18.60 1.03
N GLN A 60 -4.20 -18.79 2.34
CA GLN A 60 -3.96 -20.09 2.98
C GLN A 60 -5.24 -20.93 3.07
N ILE A 61 -6.40 -20.27 3.19
CA ILE A 61 -7.72 -20.94 3.29
C ILE A 61 -8.22 -21.29 1.90
N MET A 62 -8.16 -20.33 0.96
CA MET A 62 -8.60 -20.50 -0.43
C MET A 62 -7.52 -19.98 -1.38
N PRO A 63 -6.70 -20.84 -2.02
CA PRO A 63 -5.59 -20.40 -2.85
C PRO A 63 -6.03 -19.65 -4.11
N ILE A 64 -7.29 -19.77 -4.53
CA ILE A 64 -7.88 -19.07 -5.67
C ILE A 64 -7.91 -17.55 -5.46
N ILE A 65 -7.93 -17.06 -4.21
CA ILE A 65 -7.92 -15.61 -3.95
C ILE A 65 -6.61 -14.94 -4.35
N MET A 66 -5.50 -15.69 -4.39
CA MET A 66 -4.18 -15.15 -4.72
C MET A 66 -4.09 -14.66 -6.18
N PRO A 67 -4.41 -15.46 -7.22
CA PRO A 67 -4.39 -14.98 -8.60
C PRO A 67 -5.40 -13.85 -8.83
N VAL A 68 -6.56 -13.89 -8.17
CA VAL A 68 -7.56 -12.79 -8.23
C VAL A 68 -7.01 -11.51 -7.60
N GLY A 69 -6.32 -11.61 -6.47
CA GLY A 69 -5.64 -10.49 -5.82
C GLY A 69 -4.54 -9.89 -6.67
N VAL A 70 -3.73 -10.72 -7.34
CA VAL A 70 -2.71 -10.25 -8.30
C VAL A 70 -3.35 -9.50 -9.46
N LEU A 71 -4.44 -10.01 -10.02
CA LEU A 71 -5.18 -9.32 -11.08
C LEU A 71 -5.76 -7.97 -10.60
N TYR A 72 -6.26 -7.91 -9.37
CA TYR A 72 -6.71 -6.67 -8.74
C TYR A 72 -5.56 -5.64 -8.65
N PHE A 73 -4.41 -6.02 -8.12
CA PHE A 73 -3.27 -5.11 -8.01
C PHE A 73 -2.70 -4.71 -9.38
N ALA A 74 -2.67 -5.62 -10.36
CA ALA A 74 -2.21 -5.33 -11.71
C ALA A 74 -3.11 -4.29 -12.40
N THR A 75 -4.42 -4.47 -12.32
CA THR A 75 -5.38 -3.51 -12.90
C THR A 75 -5.36 -2.18 -12.15
N ALA A 76 -5.29 -2.19 -10.81
CA ALA A 76 -5.14 -0.99 -10.01
C ALA A 76 -3.88 -0.20 -10.39
N LEU A 77 -2.73 -0.88 -10.56
CA LEU A 77 -1.48 -0.25 -10.97
C LEU A 77 -1.60 0.46 -12.32
N LEU A 78 -2.23 -0.17 -13.31
CA LEU A 78 -2.45 0.43 -14.63
C LEU A 78 -3.35 1.67 -14.56
N VAL A 79 -4.48 1.56 -13.84
CA VAL A 79 -5.46 2.64 -13.71
C VAL A 79 -4.87 3.83 -12.97
N TYR A 80 -4.26 3.61 -11.80
CA TYR A 80 -3.69 4.70 -11.01
C TYR A 80 -2.47 5.32 -11.68
N LYS A 81 -1.63 4.53 -12.37
CA LYS A 81 -0.52 5.08 -13.15
C LYS A 81 -1.02 6.06 -14.21
N TYR A 82 -2.07 5.70 -14.95
CA TYR A 82 -2.67 6.59 -15.95
C TYR A 82 -3.24 7.86 -15.30
N GLN A 83 -4.01 7.71 -14.23
CA GLN A 83 -4.65 8.85 -13.58
C GLN A 83 -3.66 9.82 -12.92
N VAL A 84 -2.56 9.33 -12.35
CA VAL A 84 -1.53 10.18 -11.72
C VAL A 84 -0.84 11.06 -12.75
N VAL A 85 -0.63 10.56 -13.98
CA VAL A 85 0.01 11.33 -15.05
C VAL A 85 -0.95 12.34 -15.69
N TYR A 86 -2.20 11.93 -15.97
CA TYR A 86 -3.10 12.75 -16.79
C TYR A 86 -4.09 13.60 -16.02
N THR A 87 -4.32 13.34 -14.73
CA THR A 87 -5.49 13.93 -14.07
C THR A 87 -5.30 14.35 -12.62
N TYR A 88 -4.37 13.77 -11.88
CA TYR A 88 -4.08 14.22 -10.52
C TYR A 88 -2.97 15.27 -10.51
N MET A 89 -3.20 16.39 -9.81
CA MET A 89 -2.11 17.29 -9.45
C MET A 89 -1.61 16.96 -8.04
N PRO A 90 -0.31 16.66 -7.86
CA PRO A 90 0.25 16.43 -6.54
C PRO A 90 0.19 17.73 -5.72
N GLN A 91 -0.48 17.69 -4.57
CA GLN A 91 -0.51 18.80 -3.62
C GLN A 91 0.67 18.73 -2.63
N PHE A 92 1.19 17.53 -2.41
CA PHE A 92 2.24 17.25 -1.44
C PHE A 92 3.31 16.38 -2.10
N GLU A 93 4.57 16.76 -1.93
CA GLU A 93 5.71 15.95 -2.30
C GLU A 93 6.15 15.13 -1.08
N CYS A 94 5.69 13.88 -0.99
CA CYS A 94 5.91 13.06 0.21
C CYS A 94 7.25 12.28 0.19
N GLY A 95 8.04 12.35 -0.89
CA GLY A 95 9.39 11.76 -0.96
C GLY A 95 9.48 10.26 -0.60
N GLY A 96 8.38 9.50 -0.67
CA GLY A 96 8.34 8.10 -0.25
C GLY A 96 8.05 7.85 1.24
N SER A 97 7.71 8.87 2.03
CA SER A 97 7.42 8.79 3.47
C SER A 97 6.32 7.77 3.85
N PHE A 98 5.44 7.39 2.90
CA PHE A 98 4.40 6.39 3.14
C PHE A 98 4.89 4.94 3.09
N TRP A 99 6.10 4.67 2.58
CA TRP A 99 6.64 3.31 2.42
C TRP A 99 6.72 2.51 3.75
N PRO A 100 7.23 3.09 4.86
CA PRO A 100 7.17 2.48 6.19
C PRO A 100 5.80 1.97 6.63
N LEU A 101 4.74 2.68 6.25
CA LEU A 101 3.39 2.31 6.63
C LEU A 101 2.92 1.07 5.85
N LEU A 102 3.25 0.98 4.56
CA LEU A 102 2.96 -0.19 3.73
C LEU A 102 3.74 -1.44 4.20
N SER A 103 5.04 -1.29 4.48
CA SER A 103 5.87 -2.40 4.94
C SER A 103 5.38 -2.96 6.26
N HIS A 104 5.05 -2.08 7.23
CA HIS A 104 4.50 -2.48 8.51
C HIS A 104 3.20 -3.28 8.37
N GLN A 105 2.24 -2.78 7.57
CA GLN A 105 0.97 -3.47 7.34
C GLN A 105 1.16 -4.83 6.66
N THR A 106 2.10 -4.94 5.73
CA THR A 106 2.41 -6.21 5.05
C THR A 106 2.98 -7.24 6.03
N VAL A 107 3.86 -6.83 6.94
CA VAL A 107 4.42 -7.70 8.00
C VAL A 107 3.34 -8.15 8.98
N VAL A 108 2.44 -7.24 9.36
CA VAL A 108 1.29 -7.58 10.22
C VAL A 108 0.38 -8.60 9.53
N ALA A 109 0.04 -8.38 8.25
CA ALA A 109 -0.77 -9.31 7.48
C ALA A 109 -0.15 -10.72 7.39
N LEU A 110 1.15 -10.80 7.12
CA LEU A 110 1.89 -12.07 7.09
C LEU A 110 1.89 -12.77 8.44
N THR A 111 2.07 -12.01 9.53
CA THR A 111 2.03 -12.54 10.90
C THR A 111 0.64 -13.10 11.22
N THR A 112 -0.43 -12.35 10.90
CA THR A 112 -1.81 -12.81 11.07
C THR A 112 -2.13 -14.04 10.22
N ALA A 113 -1.59 -14.12 9.00
CA ALA A 113 -1.78 -15.26 8.13
C ALA A 113 -1.11 -16.54 8.68
N GLN A 114 0.07 -16.42 9.29
CA GLN A 114 0.74 -17.52 9.99
C GLN A 114 -0.07 -18.00 11.21
N ILE A 115 -0.62 -17.07 12.01
CA ILE A 115 -1.51 -17.40 13.13
C ILE A 115 -2.79 -18.11 12.65
N THR A 116 -3.35 -17.65 11.53
CA THR A 116 -4.55 -18.26 10.94
C THR A 116 -4.28 -19.69 10.47
N LEU A 117 -3.14 -19.92 9.81
CA LEU A 117 -2.69 -21.24 9.40
C LEU A 117 -2.51 -22.17 10.62
N ALA A 118 -1.94 -21.66 11.70
CA ALA A 118 -1.84 -22.38 12.97
C ALA A 118 -3.20 -22.86 13.48
N GLY A 119 -4.17 -21.95 13.50
CA GLY A 119 -5.53 -22.24 13.92
C GLY A 119 -6.14 -23.34 13.07
N CYS A 120 -6.02 -23.25 11.74
CA CYS A 120 -6.54 -24.27 10.83
C CYS A 120 -5.92 -25.66 11.09
N ILE A 121 -4.61 -25.75 11.31
CA ILE A 121 -3.94 -27.02 11.63
C ILE A 121 -4.38 -27.55 12.99
N PHE A 122 -4.48 -26.68 14.00
CA PHE A 122 -4.94 -27.03 15.34
C PHE A 122 -6.35 -27.63 15.31
N PHE A 123 -7.30 -26.98 14.64
CA PHE A 123 -8.67 -27.51 14.52
C PHE A 123 -8.73 -28.83 13.73
N LYS A 124 -7.86 -29.03 12.74
CA LYS A 124 -7.78 -30.29 11.99
C LYS A 124 -7.14 -31.43 12.81
N SER A 125 -6.34 -31.10 13.83
CA SER A 125 -5.70 -32.07 14.71
C SER A 125 -6.61 -32.62 15.81
N VAL A 126 -7.76 -31.99 16.05
CA VAL A 126 -8.79 -32.48 16.99
C VAL A 126 -9.77 -33.36 16.20
N PRO A 127 -9.66 -34.70 16.25
CA PRO A 127 -10.65 -35.58 15.66
C PRO A 127 -11.99 -35.39 16.38
N GLN A 128 -13.07 -35.24 15.61
CA GLN A 128 -14.43 -35.09 16.12
C GLN A 128 -15.02 -36.43 16.61
N ASP A 129 -14.36 -37.54 16.23
CA ASP A 129 -14.66 -38.87 16.72
C ASP A 129 -13.61 -39.27 17.77
N LEU A 130 -14.08 -39.47 19.00
CA LEU A 130 -13.30 -39.91 20.15
C LEU A 130 -12.77 -41.33 19.93
N THR A 131 -11.74 -41.52 19.10
CA THR A 131 -10.96 -42.76 19.06
C THR A 131 -9.59 -42.52 19.67
N LEU A 132 -9.47 -42.84 20.96
CA LEU A 132 -8.21 -42.92 21.71
C LEU A 132 -7.15 -43.82 21.05
N ALA A 133 -7.53 -44.60 20.03
CA ALA A 133 -6.66 -45.52 19.30
C ALA A 133 -5.64 -44.83 18.37
N GLU A 134 -5.98 -43.72 17.71
CA GLU A 134 -5.03 -43.06 16.77
C GLU A 134 -3.85 -42.37 17.49
N VAL A 135 -4.05 -41.94 18.73
CA VAL A 135 -3.03 -41.25 19.54
C VAL A 135 -1.93 -42.21 20.02
N ILE A 136 -2.23 -43.49 20.19
CA ILE A 136 -1.29 -44.50 20.72
C ILE A 136 -0.41 -45.10 19.62
N THR A 137 -0.88 -45.10 18.36
CA THR A 137 -0.09 -45.56 17.20
C THR A 137 1.07 -44.62 16.85
N VAL A 138 2.19 -45.17 16.36
CA VAL A 138 3.39 -44.43 15.86
C VAL A 138 3.04 -43.33 14.84
N GLU A 139 1.92 -43.48 14.13
CA GLU A 139 1.34 -42.47 13.23
C GLU A 139 0.90 -41.19 13.96
N GLY A 140 0.32 -41.28 15.16
CA GLY A 140 -0.06 -40.15 16.00
C GLY A 140 1.16 -39.37 16.50
N PHE A 141 2.21 -40.08 16.93
CA PHE A 141 3.49 -39.46 17.31
C PHE A 141 4.23 -38.86 16.10
N ARG A 142 4.17 -39.48 14.91
CA ARG A 142 4.74 -38.91 13.68
C ARG A 142 4.00 -37.64 13.26
N LYS A 143 2.67 -37.64 13.28
CA LYS A 143 1.81 -36.48 12.95
C LYS A 143 1.96 -35.34 13.97
N TYR A 144 2.10 -35.67 15.26
CA TYR A 144 2.38 -34.70 16.32
C TYR A 144 3.81 -34.15 16.24
N ARG A 145 4.82 -34.99 15.95
CA ARG A 145 6.20 -34.57 15.71
C ARG A 145 6.31 -33.66 14.49
N ASP A 146 5.68 -34.02 13.37
CA ASP A 146 5.72 -33.20 12.15
C ASP A 146 4.96 -31.88 12.37
N THR A 147 3.88 -31.88 13.17
CA THR A 147 3.18 -30.66 13.60
C THR A 147 4.05 -29.82 14.56
N ALA A 148 4.75 -30.43 15.51
CA ALA A 148 5.66 -29.74 16.43
C ALA A 148 6.89 -29.14 15.72
N VAL A 149 7.43 -29.84 14.72
CA VAL A 149 8.49 -29.33 13.83
C VAL A 149 7.97 -28.18 12.96
N MET A 150 6.68 -28.13 12.65
CA MET A 150 6.03 -26.98 11.98
C MET A 150 5.72 -25.81 12.94
N ILE A 151 5.51 -26.06 14.25
CA ILE A 151 5.29 -25.01 15.27
C ILE A 151 6.55 -24.15 15.48
N VAL A 152 7.74 -24.76 15.44
CA VAL A 152 9.03 -24.04 15.60
C VAL A 152 9.19 -22.91 14.57
N PRO A 153 9.13 -23.14 13.25
CA PRO A 153 9.17 -22.07 12.26
C PRO A 153 7.95 -21.14 12.37
N MET A 154 6.80 -21.62 12.85
CA MET A 154 5.61 -20.77 13.02
C MET A 154 5.73 -19.74 14.15
N ILE A 155 6.64 -19.94 15.11
CA ILE A 155 6.98 -18.96 16.16
C ILE A 155 8.23 -18.16 15.76
N LEU A 156 9.21 -18.82 15.14
CA LEU A 156 10.45 -18.18 14.71
C LEU A 156 10.25 -17.22 13.53
N LEU A 157 9.47 -17.60 12.52
CA LEU A 157 9.21 -16.80 11.33
C LEU A 157 8.50 -15.48 11.66
N PRO A 158 7.43 -15.38 12.47
CA PRO A 158 6.83 -14.09 12.78
C PRO A 158 7.77 -13.18 13.58
N VAL A 159 8.60 -13.76 14.47
CA VAL A 159 9.63 -12.99 15.19
C VAL A 159 10.69 -12.47 14.23
N ILE A 160 11.23 -13.31 13.35
CA ILE A 160 12.20 -12.91 12.32
C ILE A 160 11.59 -11.88 11.37
N THR A 161 10.36 -12.09 10.89
CA THR A 161 9.67 -11.19 9.96
C THR A 161 9.39 -9.83 10.59
N LYS A 162 9.06 -9.80 11.89
CA LYS A 162 8.88 -8.55 12.64
C LYS A 162 10.22 -7.83 12.88
N VAL A 163 11.27 -8.56 13.24
CA VAL A 163 12.61 -8.00 13.44
C VAL A 163 13.17 -7.46 12.13
N TYR A 164 13.07 -8.22 11.05
CA TYR A 164 13.55 -7.81 9.74
C TYR A 164 12.72 -6.67 9.16
N GLY A 165 11.39 -6.74 9.30
CA GLY A 165 10.47 -5.68 8.88
C GLY A 165 10.70 -4.35 9.61
N SER A 166 10.96 -4.39 10.92
CA SER A 166 11.26 -3.18 11.70
C SER A 166 12.64 -2.59 11.36
N ARG A 167 13.65 -3.42 11.13
CA ARG A 167 14.97 -2.97 10.66
C ARG A 167 14.89 -2.32 9.30
N LEU A 168 14.29 -3.01 8.33
CA LEU A 168 14.12 -2.50 6.98
C LEU A 168 13.39 -1.15 7.00
N THR A 169 12.32 -1.06 7.77
CA THR A 169 11.54 0.19 7.86
C THR A 169 12.34 1.36 8.45
N ARG A 170 13.22 1.11 9.42
CA ARG A 170 14.15 2.12 9.95
C ARG A 170 15.18 2.56 8.92
N GLU A 171 15.84 1.60 8.26
CA GLU A 171 16.86 1.88 7.25
C GLU A 171 16.29 2.68 6.07
N TRP A 172 15.10 2.33 5.59
CA TRP A 172 14.41 3.09 4.55
C TRP A 172 14.02 4.50 5.03
N GLY A 173 13.57 4.63 6.28
CA GLY A 173 13.26 5.94 6.88
C GLY A 173 14.48 6.86 6.90
N GLU A 174 15.60 6.35 7.40
CA GLU A 174 16.87 7.08 7.45
C GLU A 174 17.39 7.44 6.05
N ALA A 175 17.36 6.50 5.11
CA ALA A 175 17.77 6.73 3.73
C ALA A 175 16.91 7.80 3.03
N SER A 176 15.59 7.75 3.22
CA SER A 176 14.67 8.72 2.61
C SER A 176 14.86 10.14 3.16
N ALA A 177 15.14 10.27 4.46
CA ALA A 177 15.46 11.56 5.09
C ALA A 177 16.80 12.12 4.61
N CYS A 178 17.82 11.27 4.42
CA CYS A 178 19.11 11.68 3.89
C CYS A 178 19.00 12.19 2.45
N LEU A 179 18.22 11.51 1.61
CA LEU A 179 18.03 11.87 0.20
C LEU A 179 17.33 13.23 0.04
N SER A 180 16.30 13.51 0.85
CA SER A 180 15.60 14.80 0.80
C SER A 180 16.52 15.96 1.21
N LEU A 181 17.35 15.74 2.24
CA LEU A 181 18.36 16.71 2.66
C LEU A 181 19.45 16.92 1.61
N GLN A 182 19.93 15.86 0.94
CA GLN A 182 20.89 15.98 -0.16
C GLN A 182 20.31 16.77 -1.33
N LYS A 183 19.06 16.51 -1.70
CA LYS A 183 18.37 17.25 -2.77
C LYS A 183 18.17 18.72 -2.41
N ALA A 184 17.84 19.02 -1.15
CA ALA A 184 17.73 20.40 -0.66
C ALA A 184 19.09 21.13 -0.72
N ARG A 185 20.17 20.49 -0.25
CA ARG A 185 21.54 21.06 -0.30
C ARG A 185 22.00 21.32 -1.73
N ALA A 186 21.69 20.41 -2.67
CA ALA A 186 22.01 20.59 -4.09
C ALA A 186 21.32 21.84 -4.66
N MET A 187 20.02 22.01 -4.40
CA MET A 187 19.27 23.20 -4.86
C MET A 187 19.81 24.50 -4.25
N ASP A 188 20.18 24.50 -2.97
CA ASP A 188 20.76 25.68 -2.33
C ASP A 188 22.13 26.04 -2.92
N SER A 189 22.95 25.05 -3.26
CA SER A 189 24.22 25.28 -3.94
C SER A 189 24.05 25.90 -5.33
N GLU A 190 23.07 25.44 -6.11
CA GLU A 190 22.74 25.98 -7.44
C GLU A 190 22.20 27.42 -7.35
N ARG A 191 21.28 27.68 -6.41
CA ARG A 191 20.77 29.02 -6.14
C ARG A 191 21.88 29.99 -5.76
N THR A 192 22.83 29.53 -4.95
CA THR A 192 23.98 30.35 -4.53
C THR A 192 24.88 30.68 -5.74
N ALA A 193 25.13 29.72 -6.62
CA ALA A 193 25.89 29.94 -7.86
C ALA A 193 25.20 30.93 -8.81
N GLN A 194 23.87 30.82 -8.98
CA GLN A 194 23.09 31.76 -9.81
C GLN A 194 23.07 33.18 -9.23
N ASN A 195 22.96 33.31 -7.90
CA ASN A 195 23.05 34.60 -7.22
C ASN A 195 24.43 35.25 -7.41
N MET A 196 25.51 34.47 -7.37
CA MET A 196 26.86 34.98 -7.65
C MET A 196 27.00 35.45 -9.10
N GLN A 197 26.54 34.66 -10.08
CA GLN A 197 26.59 35.03 -11.51
C GLN A 197 25.79 36.31 -11.80
N SER A 198 24.58 36.41 -11.25
CA SER A 198 23.74 37.60 -11.43
C SER A 198 24.32 38.84 -10.72
N ALA A 199 25.00 38.68 -9.59
CA ALA A 199 25.75 39.77 -8.94
C ALA A 199 26.93 40.23 -9.80
N THR A 200 27.71 39.31 -10.37
CA THR A 200 28.82 39.64 -11.27
C THR A 200 28.35 40.37 -12.53
N SER A 201 27.22 39.97 -13.12
CA SER A 201 26.68 40.63 -14.33
C SER A 201 26.12 42.05 -14.14
N ARG A 202 25.96 42.51 -12.89
CA ARG A 202 25.46 43.86 -12.56
C ARG A 202 26.57 44.91 -12.38
N PHE A 203 27.82 44.49 -12.31
CA PHE A 203 29.00 45.36 -12.25
C PHE A 203 29.66 45.43 -13.63
#